data_AF-A0A7C6F777-F1
#
_entry.id   AF-A0A7C6F777-F1
#
_cell.length_a   1.000
_cell.length_b   1.000
_cell.length_c   1.000
_cell.angle_alpha   90.00
_cell.angle_beta   90.00
_cell.angle_gamma   90.00
#
_symmetry.space_group_name_H-M   'P 1'
#
loop_
_entity.id
_entity.type
_entity.pdbx_description
1 polymer ?
#
loop_
_entity_poly.entity_id
_entity_poly.type
_entity_poly.pdbx_seq_one_letter_code
_entity_poly.pdbx_strand_id
1 'polypeptide(L)'
;HNGVMCEGCHGSTHAIWPNPNPLANDNIAANQLQGHTGTIIECDTCHTPGSLGVTLDGPHGMHPVGGTKFADGGHEDLAEKNGDACRACHGRNGEGTVLSKVAVDRSFTIEECENGTLCPGGEKKNFAITLKKGTQVSCNMCHKNEL
;
A
#
# COMPACT_ATOMS: atom_id res chain seq x y z
N HIS A 1 -8.69 -5.06 15.05
CA HIS A 1 -9.75 -4.46 14.21
C HIS A 1 -11.14 -4.55 14.83
N ASN A 2 -11.33 -4.19 16.12
CA ASN A 2 -12.68 -4.10 16.72
C ASN A 2 -13.61 -5.32 16.43
N GLY A 3 -13.05 -6.54 16.42
CA GLY A 3 -13.82 -7.77 16.15
C GLY A 3 -13.85 -8.27 14.70
N VAL A 4 -13.16 -7.64 13.74
CA VAL A 4 -12.97 -8.23 12.39
C VAL A 4 -12.05 -9.47 12.49
N MET A 5 -12.58 -10.62 12.06
CA MET A 5 -11.86 -11.90 12.02
C MET A 5 -10.86 -11.94 10.86
N CYS A 6 -9.86 -12.81 10.95
CA CYS A 6 -8.81 -12.98 9.94
C CYS A 6 -9.39 -13.16 8.52
N GLU A 7 -10.47 -13.92 8.42
CA GLU A 7 -11.14 -14.25 7.16
C GLU A 7 -11.84 -13.04 6.52
N GLY A 8 -12.10 -11.98 7.29
CA GLY A 8 -12.67 -10.74 6.76
C GLY A 8 -11.71 -10.04 5.78
N CYS A 9 -10.40 -10.15 6.00
CA CYS A 9 -9.39 -9.60 5.10
C CYS A 9 -8.75 -10.67 4.20
N HIS A 10 -8.52 -11.87 4.74
CA HIS A 10 -7.78 -12.93 4.05
C HIS A 10 -8.67 -13.95 3.32
N GLY A 11 -10.00 -13.81 3.44
CA GLY A 11 -10.96 -14.78 2.90
C GLY A 11 -11.12 -16.00 3.81
N SER A 12 -12.11 -16.84 3.51
CA SER A 12 -12.31 -18.12 4.18
C SER A 12 -11.06 -19.00 4.10
N THR A 13 -10.81 -19.85 5.10
CA THR A 13 -9.70 -20.83 5.08
C THR A 13 -9.77 -21.79 3.88
N HIS A 14 -10.96 -21.93 3.26
CA HIS A 14 -11.16 -22.72 2.05
C HIS A 14 -11.03 -21.92 0.75
N ALA A 15 -10.95 -20.60 0.83
CA ALA A 15 -10.77 -19.74 -0.34
C ALA A 15 -9.28 -19.66 -0.70
N ILE A 16 -8.98 -19.75 -1.99
CA ILE A 16 -7.63 -19.53 -2.50
C ILE A 16 -7.57 -18.13 -3.11
N TRP A 17 -6.87 -17.19 -2.46
CA TRP A 17 -6.73 -15.81 -2.93
C TRP A 17 -5.28 -15.45 -3.28
N PRO A 18 -5.06 -14.74 -4.41
CA PRO A 18 -5.97 -14.67 -5.56
C PRO A 18 -6.07 -16.05 -6.24
N ASN A 19 -7.27 -16.43 -6.68
CA ASN A 19 -7.41 -17.65 -7.48
C ASN A 19 -6.87 -17.36 -8.90
N PRO A 20 -5.97 -18.21 -9.45
CA PRO A 20 -5.37 -17.98 -10.76
C PRO A 20 -6.39 -18.05 -11.91
N ASN A 21 -7.53 -18.72 -11.71
CA ASN A 21 -8.65 -18.65 -12.63
C ASN A 21 -9.46 -17.37 -12.34
N PRO A 22 -9.49 -16.37 -13.24
CA PRO A 22 -10.21 -15.12 -13.02
C PRO A 22 -11.71 -15.29 -12.79
N LEU A 23 -12.29 -16.38 -13.31
CA LEU A 23 -13.71 -16.71 -13.21
C LEU A 23 -14.05 -17.57 -11.99
N ALA A 24 -13.07 -17.87 -11.13
CA ALA A 24 -13.33 -18.65 -9.92
C ALA A 24 -14.21 -17.88 -8.94
N ASN A 25 -15.15 -18.60 -8.33
CA ASN A 25 -16.07 -18.04 -7.33
C ASN A 25 -15.31 -17.42 -6.14
N ASP A 26 -14.14 -17.96 -5.78
CA ASP A 26 -13.30 -17.42 -4.71
C ASP A 26 -12.95 -15.95 -4.94
N ASN A 27 -12.78 -15.51 -6.18
CA ASN A 27 -12.43 -14.13 -6.50
C ASN A 27 -13.61 -13.14 -6.41
N ILE A 28 -14.86 -13.63 -6.36
CA ILE A 28 -16.06 -12.78 -6.45
C ILE A 28 -16.11 -11.75 -5.31
N ALA A 29 -15.89 -12.18 -4.07
CA ALA A 29 -15.95 -11.29 -2.92
C ALA A 29 -14.90 -10.17 -3.00
N ALA A 30 -13.64 -10.50 -3.30
CA ALA A 30 -12.58 -9.51 -3.45
C ALA A 30 -12.88 -8.52 -4.59
N ASN A 31 -13.31 -9.02 -5.75
CA ASN A 31 -13.67 -8.16 -6.88
C ASN A 31 -14.83 -7.21 -6.54
N GLN A 32 -15.86 -7.70 -5.83
CA GLN A 32 -16.99 -6.87 -5.44
C GLN A 32 -16.63 -5.80 -4.40
N LEU A 33 -15.70 -6.11 -3.50
CA LEU A 33 -15.36 -5.26 -2.36
C LEU A 33 -14.30 -4.19 -2.67
N GLN A 34 -13.30 -4.53 -3.49
CA GLN A 34 -12.17 -3.64 -3.78
C GLN A 34 -11.86 -3.50 -5.29
N GLY A 35 -12.66 -4.14 -6.16
CA GLY A 35 -12.49 -4.03 -7.61
C GLY A 35 -11.35 -4.88 -8.19
N HIS A 36 -10.65 -5.66 -7.36
CA HIS A 36 -9.59 -6.56 -7.80
C HIS A 36 -9.49 -7.81 -6.93
N THR A 37 -8.86 -8.85 -7.47
CA THR A 37 -8.65 -10.12 -6.76
C THR A 37 -7.57 -10.03 -5.69
N GLY A 38 -7.63 -10.94 -4.71
CA GLY A 38 -6.66 -11.06 -3.61
C GLY A 38 -7.23 -10.63 -2.25
N THR A 39 -6.37 -10.64 -1.23
CA THR A 39 -6.65 -10.13 0.13
C THR A 39 -7.25 -8.73 0.08
N ILE A 40 -8.26 -8.48 0.93
CA ILE A 40 -8.82 -7.13 1.10
C ILE A 40 -7.74 -6.24 1.72
N ILE A 41 -7.28 -5.26 0.95
CA ILE A 41 -6.23 -4.33 1.35
C ILE A 41 -6.65 -2.87 1.14
N GLU A 42 -7.68 -2.61 0.33
CA GLU A 42 -8.29 -1.29 0.20
C GLU A 42 -9.13 -0.98 1.44
N CYS A 43 -8.64 -0.06 2.27
CA CYS A 43 -9.29 0.25 3.56
C CYS A 43 -10.70 0.87 3.35
N ASP A 44 -10.90 1.54 2.22
CA ASP A 44 -12.16 2.15 1.83
C ASP A 44 -13.27 1.13 1.50
N THR A 45 -12.94 -0.17 1.41
CA THR A 45 -13.93 -1.24 1.39
C THR A 45 -14.83 -1.21 2.63
N CYS A 46 -14.29 -0.79 3.78
CA CYS A 46 -15.04 -0.74 5.05
C CYS A 46 -15.10 0.66 5.67
N HIS A 47 -14.15 1.53 5.35
CA HIS A 47 -14.09 2.89 5.84
C HIS A 47 -14.61 3.88 4.80
N THR A 48 -15.14 5.02 5.24
CA THR A 48 -15.55 6.07 4.30
C THR A 48 -14.32 6.56 3.52
N PRO A 49 -14.37 6.65 2.18
CA PRO A 49 -13.24 7.11 1.40
C PRO A 49 -12.69 8.46 1.88
N GLY A 50 -11.37 8.52 2.07
CA GLY A 50 -10.67 9.71 2.55
C GLY A 50 -10.88 10.05 4.04
N SER A 51 -11.60 9.23 4.80
CA SER A 51 -11.79 9.43 6.25
C SER A 51 -10.59 9.00 7.09
N LEU A 52 -9.69 8.19 6.53
CA LEU A 52 -8.53 7.68 7.23
C LEU A 52 -7.43 8.76 7.29
N GLY A 53 -6.87 8.95 8.49
CA GLY A 53 -5.73 9.83 8.71
C GLY A 53 -4.40 9.18 8.30
N VAL A 54 -3.32 9.94 8.45
CA VAL A 54 -1.96 9.41 8.34
C VAL A 54 -1.65 8.65 9.64
N THR A 55 -1.58 7.32 9.56
CA THR A 55 -1.42 6.44 10.73
C THR A 55 -0.79 5.10 10.35
N LEU A 56 -0.32 4.36 11.36
CA LEU A 56 0.07 2.94 11.31
C LEU A 56 -0.89 2.04 12.11
N ASP A 57 -2.02 2.55 12.61
CA ASP A 57 -2.94 1.83 13.50
C ASP A 57 -3.82 0.77 12.80
N GLY A 58 -3.54 0.48 11.53
CA GLY A 58 -4.20 -0.57 10.77
C GLY A 58 -3.76 -1.99 11.18
N PRO A 59 -4.34 -3.02 10.54
CA PRO A 59 -4.02 -4.40 10.87
C PRO A 59 -2.55 -4.67 10.64
N HIS A 60 -1.91 -5.34 11.60
CA HIS A 60 -0.47 -5.66 11.51
C HIS A 60 0.43 -4.41 11.41
N GLY A 61 -0.03 -3.25 11.89
CA GLY A 61 0.71 -1.99 11.81
C GLY A 61 0.63 -1.31 10.44
N MET A 62 -0.39 -1.65 9.65
CA MET A 62 -0.54 -1.14 8.28
C MET A 62 -1.02 0.31 8.25
N HIS A 63 -0.46 1.07 7.32
CA HIS A 63 -0.97 2.38 6.94
C HIS A 63 -2.03 2.28 5.82
N PRO A 64 -2.83 3.33 5.59
CA PRO A 64 -3.66 3.42 4.39
C PRO A 64 -2.81 3.27 3.12
N VAL A 65 -3.24 2.42 2.20
CA VAL A 65 -2.53 2.15 0.94
C VAL A 65 -3.18 2.90 -0.23
N GLY A 66 -2.43 3.07 -1.32
CA GLY A 66 -2.91 3.76 -2.52
C GLY A 66 -2.53 5.24 -2.56
N GLY A 67 -3.21 6.01 -3.42
CA GLY A 67 -2.97 7.45 -3.60
C GLY A 67 -3.58 8.29 -2.48
N THR A 68 -3.24 7.97 -1.24
CA THR A 68 -3.75 8.64 -0.04
C THR A 68 -2.78 9.72 0.44
N LYS A 69 -3.21 10.52 1.43
CA LYS A 69 -2.32 11.47 2.14
C LYS A 69 -1.08 10.81 2.74
N PHE A 70 -1.12 9.50 3.00
CA PHE A 70 0.06 8.78 3.48
C PHE A 70 1.13 8.70 2.38
N ALA A 71 0.76 8.34 1.15
CA ALA A 71 1.70 8.28 0.03
C ALA A 71 2.13 9.69 -0.45
N ASP A 72 1.25 10.67 -0.27
CA ASP A 72 1.48 12.09 -0.56
C ASP A 72 2.20 12.80 0.59
N GLY A 73 3.41 12.35 0.92
CA GLY A 73 4.30 12.97 1.91
C GLY A 73 3.92 12.80 3.38
N GLY A 74 2.66 12.52 3.71
CA GLY A 74 2.19 12.50 5.10
C GLY A 74 2.90 11.49 6.02
N HIS A 75 3.59 10.49 5.47
CA HIS A 75 4.33 9.49 6.25
C HIS A 75 5.69 9.98 6.80
N GLU A 76 6.17 11.16 6.39
CA GLU A 76 7.45 11.74 6.80
C GLU A 76 7.60 11.79 8.33
N ASP A 77 6.69 12.49 9.01
CA ASP A 77 6.68 12.61 10.47
C ASP A 77 6.67 11.26 11.20
N LEU A 78 6.05 10.23 10.61
CA LEU A 78 5.99 8.89 11.18
C LEU A 78 7.32 8.16 11.01
N ALA A 79 7.92 8.28 9.83
CA ALA A 79 9.22 7.69 9.52
C ALA A 79 10.35 8.34 10.35
N GLU A 80 10.33 9.66 10.53
CA GLU A 80 11.30 10.37 11.37
C GLU A 80 11.25 9.92 12.84
N LYS A 81 10.04 9.71 13.36
CA LYS A 81 9.84 9.26 14.75
C LYS A 81 10.24 7.81 14.94
N ASN A 82 9.95 6.94 13.97
CA ASN A 82 10.22 5.51 14.08
C ASN A 82 10.30 4.81 12.70
N GLY A 83 11.42 4.98 12.00
CA GLY A 83 11.67 4.31 10.73
C GLY A 83 11.65 2.77 10.83
N ASP A 84 11.96 2.21 12.00
CA ASP A 84 11.95 0.76 12.21
C ASP A 84 10.56 0.14 12.04
N ALA A 85 9.49 0.92 12.26
CA ALA A 85 8.12 0.46 12.02
C ALA A 85 7.86 0.07 10.55
N CYS A 86 8.60 0.67 9.62
CA CYS A 86 8.43 0.41 8.18
C CYS A 86 9.13 -0.89 7.75
N ARG A 87 10.20 -1.30 8.44
CA ARG A 87 11.11 -2.36 8.00
C ARG A 87 10.45 -3.73 7.88
N ALA A 88 9.43 -4.00 8.70
CA ALA A 88 8.70 -5.26 8.67
C ALA A 88 8.07 -5.55 7.30
N CYS A 89 7.58 -4.50 6.61
CA CYS A 89 6.90 -4.61 5.32
C CYS A 89 7.77 -4.12 4.16
N HIS A 90 8.57 -3.07 4.37
CA HIS A 90 9.36 -2.42 3.33
C HIS A 90 10.83 -2.84 3.31
N GLY A 91 11.22 -3.83 4.11
CA GLY A 91 12.54 -4.43 4.06
C GLY A 91 13.48 -3.83 5.08
N ARG A 92 14.53 -4.59 5.43
CA ARG A 92 15.43 -4.20 6.52
C ARG A 92 16.13 -2.89 6.23
N ASN A 93 16.35 -2.55 4.97
CA ASN A 93 16.98 -1.31 4.53
C ASN A 93 16.05 -0.50 3.62
N GLY A 94 14.71 -0.64 3.72
CA GLY A 94 13.77 0.13 2.89
C GLY A 94 13.73 -0.24 1.40
N GLU A 95 14.28 -1.39 1.01
CA GLU A 95 14.40 -1.87 -0.36
C GLU A 95 13.11 -2.43 -0.99
N GLY A 96 12.03 -2.48 -0.20
CA GLY A 96 10.78 -3.14 -0.55
C GLY A 96 10.83 -4.65 -0.31
N THR A 97 9.67 -5.27 -0.11
CA THR A 97 9.54 -6.73 -0.02
C THR A 97 8.30 -7.22 -0.74
N VAL A 98 8.04 -8.53 -0.67
CA VAL A 98 6.78 -9.10 -1.13
C VAL A 98 5.55 -8.55 -0.39
N LEU A 99 5.72 -8.01 0.83
CA LEU A 99 4.66 -7.42 1.63
C LEU A 99 4.34 -5.98 1.21
N SER A 100 5.30 -5.24 0.63
CA SER A 100 5.08 -3.88 0.12
C SER A 100 4.61 -3.84 -1.33
N LYS A 101 4.12 -4.96 -1.86
CA LYS A 101 3.66 -5.05 -3.25
C LYS A 101 2.35 -4.28 -3.45
N VAL A 102 2.32 -3.52 -4.53
CA VAL A 102 1.12 -2.89 -5.04
C VAL A 102 0.13 -3.96 -5.54
N ALA A 103 -1.11 -3.96 -5.03
CA ALA A 103 -2.08 -5.03 -5.29
C ALA A 103 -2.79 -4.93 -6.66
N VAL A 104 -2.88 -3.72 -7.20
CA VAL A 104 -3.53 -3.37 -8.47
C VAL A 104 -2.74 -2.23 -9.12
N ASP A 105 -2.81 -2.05 -10.44
CA ASP A 105 -2.23 -0.86 -11.06
C ASP A 105 -2.77 0.42 -10.41
N ARG A 106 -1.89 1.33 -10.00
CA ARG A 106 -2.29 2.60 -9.38
C ARG A 106 -1.57 3.77 -10.05
N SER A 107 -2.34 4.83 -10.27
CA SER A 107 -1.81 6.13 -10.71
C SER A 107 -2.31 7.21 -9.76
N PHE A 108 -1.41 8.04 -9.27
CA PHE A 108 -1.70 9.12 -8.33
C PHE A 108 -0.62 10.19 -8.43
N THR A 109 -0.86 11.34 -7.83
CA THR A 109 0.10 12.44 -7.75
C THR A 109 0.57 12.57 -6.31
N ILE A 110 1.86 12.85 -6.13
CA ILE A 110 2.43 13.25 -4.85
C ILE A 110 2.96 14.68 -4.94
N GLU A 111 3.04 15.36 -3.80
CA GLU A 111 3.49 16.73 -3.67
C GLU A 111 4.91 16.90 -4.22
N GLU A 112 5.80 15.97 -3.89
CA GLU A 112 7.21 16.09 -4.22
C GLU A 112 7.88 14.73 -4.45
N CYS A 113 8.75 14.68 -5.46
CA CYS A 113 9.69 13.60 -5.69
C CYS A 113 11.09 14.23 -5.78
N GLU A 114 12.00 13.82 -4.90
CA GLU A 114 13.33 14.41 -4.79
C GLU A 114 14.42 13.33 -4.90
N ASN A 115 15.11 13.28 -6.04
CA ASN A 115 16.23 12.35 -6.27
C ASN A 115 15.89 10.86 -6.04
N GLY A 116 14.62 10.49 -6.12
CA GLY A 116 14.18 9.10 -6.19
C GLY A 116 14.51 8.44 -7.53
N THR A 117 14.44 7.11 -7.57
CA THR A 117 14.63 6.33 -8.81
C THR A 117 13.58 6.62 -9.87
N LEU A 118 12.39 7.12 -9.48
CA LEU A 118 11.35 7.58 -10.41
C LEU A 118 11.56 9.03 -10.89
N CYS A 119 12.39 9.82 -10.21
CA CYS A 119 12.73 11.21 -10.53
C CYS A 119 14.25 11.46 -10.42
N PRO A 120 15.07 10.83 -11.28
CA PRO A 120 16.52 10.95 -11.17
C PRO A 120 16.98 12.39 -11.45
N GLY A 121 17.82 12.93 -10.56
CA GLY A 121 18.59 14.15 -10.80
C GLY A 121 17.82 15.47 -10.61
N GLY A 122 16.73 15.47 -9.86
CA GLY A 122 16.09 16.73 -9.47
C GLY A 122 14.82 16.57 -8.65
N GLU A 123 14.40 17.71 -8.09
CA GLU A 123 13.15 17.90 -7.38
C GLU A 123 12.01 18.11 -8.39
N LYS A 124 10.92 17.35 -8.24
CA LYS A 124 9.70 17.50 -9.03
C LYS A 124 8.51 17.67 -8.12
N LYS A 125 7.84 18.82 -8.24
CA LYS A 125 6.58 19.10 -7.55
C LYS A 125 5.40 18.54 -8.34
N ASN A 126 4.32 18.15 -7.64
CA ASN A 126 3.12 17.56 -8.22
C ASN A 126 3.45 16.39 -9.16
N PHE A 127 4.28 15.46 -8.69
CA PHE A 127 4.82 14.38 -9.49
C PHE A 127 3.79 13.27 -9.68
N ALA A 128 3.41 13.03 -10.94
CA ALA A 128 2.51 11.94 -11.31
C ALA A 128 3.27 10.60 -11.33
N ILE A 129 2.77 9.64 -10.55
CA ILE A 129 3.32 8.31 -10.39
C ILE A 129 2.37 7.29 -11.00
N THR A 130 2.92 6.26 -11.64
CA THR A 130 2.17 5.04 -11.97
C THR A 130 2.96 3.83 -11.49
N LEU A 131 2.36 3.07 -10.56
CA LEU A 131 2.90 1.81 -10.06
C LEU A 131 2.08 0.66 -10.61
N LYS A 132 2.77 -0.33 -11.18
CA LYS A 132 2.13 -1.54 -11.70
C LYS A 132 1.86 -2.53 -10.57
N LYS A 133 0.83 -3.35 -10.75
CA LYS A 133 0.57 -4.49 -9.87
C LYS A 133 1.84 -5.32 -9.70
N GLY A 134 2.17 -5.63 -8.45
CA GLY A 134 3.34 -6.41 -8.06
C GLY A 134 4.63 -5.61 -7.88
N THR A 135 4.64 -4.31 -8.22
CA THR A 135 5.76 -3.42 -7.87
C THR A 135 5.92 -3.38 -6.35
N GLN A 136 7.12 -3.67 -5.85
CA GLN A 136 7.45 -3.54 -4.44
C GLN A 136 7.76 -2.08 -4.15
N VAL A 137 7.04 -1.48 -3.20
CA VAL A 137 7.29 -0.09 -2.81
C VAL A 137 8.52 -0.03 -1.91
N SER A 138 9.53 0.72 -2.34
CA SER A 138 10.77 1.01 -1.61
C SER A 138 10.91 2.51 -1.39
N CYS A 139 11.67 2.90 -0.36
CA CYS A 139 11.86 4.32 -0.01
C CYS A 139 12.54 5.10 -1.13
N ASN A 140 13.47 4.45 -1.84
CA ASN A 140 14.22 5.08 -2.92
C ASN A 140 13.41 5.33 -4.21
N MET A 141 12.11 5.05 -4.23
CA MET A 141 11.29 5.30 -5.43
C MET A 141 11.08 6.80 -5.66
N CYS A 142 10.73 7.52 -4.60
CA CYS A 142 10.34 8.92 -4.68
C CYS A 142 11.38 9.87 -4.08
N HIS A 143 12.08 9.42 -3.03
CA HIS A 143 13.08 10.22 -2.33
C HIS A 143 14.35 9.39 -2.08
N LYS A 144 15.37 9.96 -1.44
CA LYS A 144 16.51 9.17 -0.98
C LYS A 144 16.07 8.20 0.11
N ASN A 145 16.67 7.01 0.16
CA ASN A 145 16.41 6.08 1.24
C ASN A 145 17.05 6.56 2.56
N GLU A 146 16.23 6.77 3.58
CA GLU A 146 16.62 7.27 4.90
C GLU A 146 16.45 6.23 6.02
N LEU A 147 16.08 4.99 5.66
CA LEU A 147 16.03 3.85 6.57
C LEU A 147 17.40 3.20 6.77
#